data_AF-A0A9N9N9F8-F1
#
_entry.id   AF-A0A9N9N9F8-F1
#
_cell.length_a   1.000
_cell.length_b   1.000
_cell.length_c   1.000
_cell.angle_alpha   90.00
_cell.angle_beta   90.00
_cell.angle_gamma   90.00
#
_symmetry.space_group_name_H-M   'P 1'
#
loop_
_entity.id
_entity.type
_entity.pdbx_description
1 polymer ?
#
loop_
_entity_poly.entity_id
_entity_poly.type
_entity_poly.pdbx_seq_one_letter_code
_entity_poly.pdbx_strand_id
1 'polypeptide(L)'
;SDKVLTHMSATYERRKNWMVTYPVLEEPEIAELVKSVKFLQIGGWGKKARFFETLANNCRNLQVLKISIVHAPTDSHRTSEITCNNLASLIRNQRHITEFELADCLSHIDPVMEALSYHSSTLTTLSFQKCTFSGCRKWDGFSNCTDIKSFAVAECFLDNDDKTIFDAFPFVKNVETNSDGFIFIST
;
A
#
# COMPACT_ATOMS: atom_id res chain seq x y z
N SER A 1 -15.25 -7.57 26.80
CA SER A 1 -14.34 -8.18 25.82
C SER A 1 -14.00 -7.06 24.88
N ASP A 2 -13.07 -6.22 25.31
CA ASP A 2 -12.91 -4.88 24.78
C ASP A 2 -11.74 -4.90 23.80
N LYS A 3 -12.08 -4.86 22.51
CA LYS A 3 -11.10 -4.70 21.43
C LYS A 3 -10.62 -3.24 21.44
N VAL A 4 -9.48 -2.99 22.08
CA VAL A 4 -8.72 -1.76 21.86
C VAL A 4 -8.13 -1.85 20.46
N LEU A 5 -8.75 -1.16 19.51
CA LEU A 5 -8.17 -0.87 18.20
C LEU A 5 -7.10 0.22 18.40
N THR A 6 -5.84 -0.19 18.49
CA THR A 6 -4.72 0.76 18.59
C THR A 6 -4.54 1.44 17.24
N HIS A 7 -5.06 2.67 17.12
CA HIS A 7 -4.90 3.52 15.94
C HIS A 7 -3.63 4.37 16.09
N MET A 8 -2.58 4.05 15.32
CA MET A 8 -1.40 4.90 15.22
C MET A 8 -1.55 5.86 14.04
N SER A 9 -1.59 7.16 14.30
CA SER A 9 -1.50 8.22 13.29
C SER A 9 -0.29 9.10 13.56
N ALA A 10 0.60 9.23 12.58
CA ALA A 10 1.74 10.15 12.65
C ALA A 10 1.44 11.41 11.82
N THR A 11 1.45 12.59 12.47
CA THR A 11 1.36 13.91 11.83
C THR A 11 2.59 14.74 12.20
N TYR A 12 3.09 15.56 11.27
CA TYR A 12 4.48 16.02 11.26
C TYR A 12 4.60 17.56 11.21
N GLU A 13 5.49 18.14 12.03
CA GLU A 13 5.89 19.57 12.02
C GLU A 13 7.22 19.83 11.27
N ARG A 14 7.26 20.90 10.47
CA ARG A 14 8.39 21.32 9.61
C ARG A 14 9.59 21.86 10.41
N ARG A 15 10.71 21.12 10.55
CA ARG A 15 12.06 21.71 10.78
C ARG A 15 13.24 20.87 10.28
N LYS A 16 13.98 21.38 9.29
CA LYS A 16 15.27 20.96 8.67
C LYS A 16 16.11 19.84 9.36
N ASN A 17 16.65 18.93 8.52
CA ASN A 17 17.50 17.75 8.77
C ASN A 17 16.78 16.48 9.30
N TRP A 18 16.17 15.72 8.38
CA TRP A 18 15.47 14.46 8.67
C TRP A 18 16.14 13.29 7.97
N MET A 19 17.24 12.83 8.56
CA MET A 19 17.44 11.38 8.63
C MET A 19 16.74 10.95 9.92
N VAL A 20 15.41 11.06 9.97
CA VAL A 20 14.66 10.53 11.10
C VAL A 20 14.69 9.02 10.96
N THR A 21 15.68 8.48 11.65
CA THR A 21 15.64 7.13 12.15
C THR A 21 14.37 7.01 12.98
N TYR A 22 13.71 5.86 12.93
CA TYR A 22 12.58 5.55 13.81
C TYR A 22 13.06 4.58 14.91
N PRO A 23 14.12 4.92 15.69
CA PRO A 23 14.69 4.00 16.65
C PRO A 23 13.67 3.63 17.73
N VAL A 24 12.68 4.51 17.98
CA VAL A 24 11.56 4.22 18.89
C VAL A 24 10.77 2.98 18.48
N LEU A 25 10.67 2.65 17.19
CA LEU A 25 10.01 1.42 16.74
C LEU A 25 10.90 0.17 16.90
N GLU A 26 12.19 0.36 17.14
CA GLU A 26 13.16 -0.70 17.41
C GLU A 26 13.29 -0.95 18.92
N GLU A 27 12.77 -0.07 19.78
CA GLU A 27 12.71 -0.27 21.23
C GLU A 27 11.81 -1.49 21.55
N PRO A 28 12.28 -2.47 22.35
CA PRO A 28 11.56 -3.72 22.57
C PRO A 28 10.12 -3.52 23.05
N GLU A 29 9.88 -2.58 23.95
CA GLU A 29 8.56 -2.30 24.52
C GLU A 29 7.59 -1.79 23.44
N ILE A 30 8.06 -0.96 22.52
CA ILE A 30 7.25 -0.43 21.41
C ILE A 30 7.09 -1.47 20.32
N ALA A 31 8.14 -2.24 20.01
CA ALA A 31 8.09 -3.31 19.02
C ALA A 31 7.02 -4.36 19.40
N GLU A 32 6.90 -4.71 20.68
CA GLU A 32 5.82 -5.60 21.15
C GLU A 32 4.42 -5.01 20.93
N LEU A 33 4.22 -3.71 21.16
CA LEU A 33 2.94 -3.05 20.90
C LEU A 33 2.58 -3.13 19.41
N VAL A 34 3.57 -2.91 18.54
CA VAL A 34 3.41 -2.85 17.09
C VAL A 34 3.12 -4.24 16.48
N LYS A 35 3.61 -5.33 17.09
CA LYS A 35 3.31 -6.71 16.64
C LYS A 35 1.81 -7.05 16.59
N SER A 36 1.02 -6.42 17.47
CA SER A 36 -0.42 -6.67 17.59
C SER A 36 -1.28 -5.82 16.66
N VAL A 37 -0.69 -4.85 15.97
CA VAL A 37 -1.40 -3.91 15.10
C VAL A 37 -2.02 -4.65 13.92
N LYS A 38 -3.31 -4.38 13.69
CA LYS A 38 -4.11 -4.93 12.58
C LYS A 38 -4.47 -3.90 11.53
N PHE A 39 -4.55 -2.63 11.94
CA PHE A 39 -4.89 -1.51 11.08
C PHE A 39 -3.73 -0.53 11.13
N LEU A 40 -3.15 -0.21 9.99
CA LEU A 40 -2.07 0.75 9.87
C LEU A 40 -2.36 1.72 8.73
N GLN A 41 -2.40 3.00 9.07
CA GLN A 41 -2.52 4.09 8.11
C GLN A 41 -1.32 5.01 8.21
N ILE A 42 -0.64 5.23 7.08
CA ILE A 42 0.56 6.05 6.99
C ILE A 42 0.35 7.06 5.86
N GLY A 43 0.34 8.34 6.21
CA GLY A 43 0.23 9.43 5.24
C GLY A 43 1.26 10.53 5.46
N GLY A 44 1.13 11.60 4.70
CA GLY A 44 1.93 12.81 4.84
C GLY A 44 3.26 12.79 4.07
N TRP A 45 4.00 13.88 4.20
CA TRP A 45 5.25 14.12 3.47
C TRP A 45 6.45 13.50 4.20
N GLY A 46 7.47 13.06 3.46
CA GLY A 46 8.76 12.67 4.01
C GLY A 46 9.20 11.25 3.66
N LYS A 47 10.48 10.96 3.92
CA LYS A 47 11.13 9.68 3.59
C LYS A 47 10.58 8.55 4.45
N LYS A 48 9.98 7.55 3.80
CA LYS A 48 9.35 6.39 4.45
C LYS A 48 10.13 5.08 4.28
N ALA A 49 11.18 5.05 3.46
CA ALA A 49 11.98 3.85 3.23
C ALA A 49 12.37 3.09 4.51
N ARG A 50 13.09 3.75 5.43
CA ARG A 50 13.50 3.13 6.70
C ARG A 50 12.31 2.82 7.62
N PHE A 51 11.25 3.63 7.55
CA PHE A 51 10.03 3.37 8.33
C PHE A 51 9.39 2.04 7.93
N PHE A 52 9.21 1.83 6.62
CA PHE A 52 8.65 0.60 6.08
C PHE A 52 9.54 -0.60 6.37
N GLU A 53 10.87 -0.44 6.33
CA GLU A 53 11.83 -1.48 6.72
C GLU A 53 11.65 -1.88 8.20
N THR A 54 11.61 -0.92 9.12
CA THR A 54 11.42 -1.20 10.55
C THR A 54 10.05 -1.87 10.80
N LEU A 55 8.98 -1.37 10.17
CA LEU A 55 7.66 -1.99 10.25
C LEU A 55 7.67 -3.40 9.66
N ALA A 56 8.38 -3.62 8.56
CA ALA A 56 8.52 -4.94 7.93
C ALA A 56 9.26 -5.92 8.83
N ASN A 57 9.99 -5.49 9.85
CA ASN A 57 10.62 -6.36 10.84
C ASN A 57 9.72 -6.63 12.05
N ASN A 58 8.86 -5.69 12.42
CA ASN A 58 8.08 -5.75 13.66
C ASN A 58 6.59 -6.11 13.47
N CYS A 59 5.99 -5.80 12.32
CA CYS A 59 4.57 -6.08 12.04
C CYS A 59 4.40 -7.42 11.31
N ARG A 60 3.52 -8.30 11.82
CA ARG A 60 3.19 -9.59 11.18
C ARG A 60 1.69 -9.86 11.05
N ASN A 61 0.85 -8.97 11.56
CA ASN A 61 -0.59 -9.21 11.72
C ASN A 61 -1.47 -8.10 11.12
N LEU A 62 -0.92 -7.27 10.21
CA LEU A 62 -1.71 -6.25 9.53
C LEU A 62 -2.77 -6.91 8.63
N GLN A 63 -3.99 -6.43 8.77
CA GLN A 63 -5.17 -6.78 7.98
C GLN A 63 -5.57 -5.63 7.06
N VAL A 64 -5.45 -4.40 7.55
CA VAL A 64 -5.75 -3.19 6.81
C VAL A 64 -4.50 -2.34 6.75
N LEU A 65 -4.06 -2.02 5.53
CA LEU A 65 -2.88 -1.20 5.27
C LEU A 65 -3.23 -0.08 4.29
N LYS A 66 -3.14 1.16 4.77
CA LYS A 66 -3.44 2.36 3.98
C LYS A 66 -2.22 3.26 3.91
N ILE A 67 -1.68 3.50 2.73
CA ILE A 67 -0.41 4.20 2.54
C ILE A 67 -0.60 5.33 1.54
N SER A 68 -0.05 6.51 1.86
CA SER A 68 0.21 7.56 0.86
C SER A 68 1.72 7.80 0.77
N ILE A 69 2.27 7.67 -0.45
CA ILE A 69 3.69 7.88 -0.75
C ILE A 69 3.87 9.23 -1.43
N VAL A 70 3.60 10.31 -0.71
CA VAL A 70 3.87 11.65 -1.25
C VAL A 70 5.38 11.86 -1.40
N HIS A 71 5.86 11.77 -2.64
CA HIS A 71 7.26 12.02 -2.98
C HIS A 71 7.60 13.50 -2.80
N ALA A 72 8.75 13.78 -2.17
CA ALA A 72 9.29 15.12 -2.19
C ALA A 72 9.78 15.46 -3.61
N PRO A 73 9.70 16.72 -4.08
CA PRO A 73 10.24 17.11 -5.39
C PRO A 73 11.73 16.79 -5.58
N THR A 74 12.46 16.62 -4.47
CA THR A 74 13.88 16.29 -4.44
C THR A 74 14.17 14.79 -4.36
N ASP A 75 13.15 13.93 -4.30
CA ASP A 75 13.35 12.50 -4.22
C ASP A 75 13.88 11.96 -5.55
N SER A 76 14.99 11.23 -5.47
CA SER A 76 15.55 10.55 -6.64
C SER A 76 14.75 9.29 -6.96
N HIS A 77 14.80 8.85 -8.21
CA HIS A 77 14.26 7.56 -8.65
C HIS A 77 14.67 6.39 -7.75
N ARG A 78 15.95 6.35 -7.34
CA ARG A 78 16.47 5.34 -6.40
C ARG A 78 15.80 5.39 -5.03
N THR A 79 15.42 6.57 -4.56
CA THR A 79 14.72 6.73 -3.27
C THR A 79 13.30 6.16 -3.34
N SER A 80 12.60 6.40 -4.45
CA SER A 80 11.28 5.80 -4.71
C SER A 80 11.36 4.27 -4.77
N GLU A 81 12.33 3.74 -5.52
CA GLU A 81 12.57 2.30 -5.64
C GLU A 81 12.82 1.63 -4.27
N ILE A 82 13.71 2.18 -3.45
CA ILE A 82 13.97 1.65 -2.09
C ILE A 82 12.71 1.72 -1.23
N THR A 83 11.95 2.82 -1.34
CA THR A 83 10.71 2.99 -0.56
C THR A 83 9.67 1.93 -0.93
N CYS A 84 9.46 1.68 -2.22
CA CYS A 84 8.52 0.67 -2.70
C CYS A 84 8.99 -0.75 -2.39
N ASN A 85 10.28 -1.05 -2.47
CA ASN A 85 10.84 -2.35 -2.06
C ASN A 85 10.65 -2.63 -0.56
N ASN A 86 10.84 -1.61 0.28
CA ASN A 86 10.63 -1.75 1.73
C ASN A 86 9.14 -1.88 2.06
N LEU A 87 8.25 -1.16 1.35
CA LEU A 87 6.81 -1.34 1.46
C LEU A 87 6.38 -2.73 1.01
N ALA A 88 6.90 -3.23 -0.11
CA ALA A 88 6.65 -4.57 -0.59
C ALA A 88 7.10 -5.63 0.45
N SER A 89 8.22 -5.41 1.11
CA SER A 89 8.70 -6.27 2.20
C SER A 89 7.75 -6.25 3.41
N LEU A 90 7.23 -5.07 3.78
CA LEU A 90 6.19 -4.95 4.80
C LEU A 90 4.96 -5.77 4.42
N ILE A 91 4.45 -5.62 3.20
CA ILE A 91 3.26 -6.33 2.69
C ILE A 91 3.48 -7.85 2.70
N ARG A 92 4.60 -8.35 2.14
CA ARG A 92 4.91 -9.79 2.09
C ARG A 92 5.00 -10.44 3.47
N ASN A 93 5.48 -9.70 4.47
CA ASN A 93 5.66 -10.22 5.82
C ASN A 93 4.36 -10.31 6.65
N GLN A 94 3.23 -9.85 6.11
CA GLN A 94 1.95 -9.97 6.80
C GLN A 94 1.37 -11.37 6.63
N ARG A 95 0.55 -11.79 7.59
CA ARG A 95 -0.12 -13.09 7.49
C ARG A 95 -1.35 -13.06 6.58
N HIS A 96 -2.17 -12.02 6.69
CA HIS A 96 -3.47 -11.92 6.02
C HIS A 96 -3.83 -10.45 5.80
N ILE A 97 -3.54 -9.89 4.63
CA ILE A 97 -4.06 -8.56 4.26
C ILE A 97 -5.43 -8.73 3.61
N THR A 98 -6.42 -8.02 4.17
CA THR A 98 -7.80 -8.01 3.67
C THR A 98 -8.15 -6.71 2.97
N GLU A 99 -7.50 -5.60 3.34
CA GLU A 99 -7.71 -4.29 2.73
C GLU A 99 -6.37 -3.60 2.47
N PHE A 100 -6.19 -3.13 1.24
CA PHE A 100 -5.02 -2.35 0.87
C PHE A 100 -5.42 -1.09 0.10
N GLU A 101 -4.86 0.05 0.51
CA GLU A 101 -5.03 1.33 -0.14
C GLU A 101 -3.65 1.97 -0.36
N LEU A 102 -3.37 2.38 -1.59
CA LEU A 102 -2.16 3.10 -1.94
C LEU A 102 -2.48 4.38 -2.69
N ALA A 103 -1.99 5.49 -2.18
CA ALA A 103 -2.11 6.80 -2.77
C ALA A 103 -0.75 7.41 -3.13
N ASP A 104 -0.74 8.26 -4.16
CA ASP A 104 0.38 9.13 -4.56
C ASP A 104 1.67 8.38 -4.96
N CYS A 105 1.60 7.10 -5.31
CA CYS A 105 2.76 6.30 -5.72
C CYS A 105 3.08 6.52 -7.19
N LEU A 106 3.91 7.52 -7.50
CA LEU A 106 4.14 7.99 -8.87
C LEU A 106 5.21 7.19 -9.64
N SER A 107 5.85 6.19 -9.03
CA SER A 107 6.88 5.35 -9.67
C SER A 107 7.13 4.06 -8.89
N HIS A 108 7.68 3.03 -9.55
CA HIS A 108 8.14 1.78 -8.91
C HIS A 108 7.07 1.02 -8.14
N ILE A 109 5.84 0.96 -8.66
CA ILE A 109 4.76 0.23 -7.97
C ILE A 109 4.89 -1.29 -8.13
N ASP A 110 5.64 -1.79 -9.12
CA ASP A 110 5.74 -3.24 -9.43
C ASP A 110 6.06 -4.14 -8.23
N PRO A 111 7.04 -3.82 -7.36
CA PRO A 111 7.32 -4.66 -6.19
C PRO A 111 6.13 -4.71 -5.21
N VAL A 112 5.35 -3.62 -5.11
CA VAL A 112 4.16 -3.55 -4.27
C VAL A 112 3.06 -4.43 -4.86
N MET A 113 2.84 -4.37 -6.18
CA MET A 113 1.89 -5.22 -6.88
C MET A 113 2.22 -6.70 -6.72
N GLU A 114 3.49 -7.07 -6.91
CA GLU A 114 3.97 -8.43 -6.69
C GLU A 114 3.75 -8.88 -5.25
N ALA A 115 4.06 -8.04 -4.27
CA ALA A 115 3.84 -8.34 -2.86
C ALA A 115 2.36 -8.56 -2.50
N LEU A 116 1.44 -7.81 -3.11
CA LEU A 116 0.00 -7.96 -2.90
C LEU A 116 -0.55 -9.27 -3.45
N SER A 117 0.04 -9.82 -4.52
CA SER A 117 -0.39 -11.09 -5.10
C SER A 117 -0.30 -12.28 -4.11
N TYR A 118 0.59 -12.20 -3.12
CA TYR A 118 0.69 -13.19 -2.03
C TYR A 118 -0.55 -13.22 -1.13
N HIS A 119 -1.34 -12.14 -1.13
CA HIS A 119 -2.58 -11.98 -0.36
C HIS A 119 -3.81 -12.08 -1.24
N SER A 120 -3.66 -12.56 -2.48
CA SER A 120 -4.75 -12.60 -3.45
C SER A 120 -5.99 -13.33 -2.94
N SER A 121 -5.83 -14.43 -2.20
CA SER A 121 -6.94 -15.20 -1.62
C SER A 121 -7.60 -14.56 -0.39
N THR A 122 -7.04 -13.50 0.18
CA THR A 122 -7.57 -12.84 1.40
C THR A 122 -8.02 -11.41 1.15
N LEU A 123 -7.57 -10.79 0.07
CA LEU A 123 -7.92 -9.42 -0.29
C LEU A 123 -9.42 -9.30 -0.61
N THR A 124 -10.07 -8.38 0.09
CA THR A 124 -11.47 -8.01 -0.10
C THR A 124 -11.63 -6.58 -0.61
N THR A 125 -10.68 -5.71 -0.29
CA THR A 125 -10.67 -4.31 -0.75
C THR A 125 -9.29 -3.96 -1.28
N LEU A 126 -9.25 -3.41 -2.49
CA LEU A 126 -8.04 -2.92 -3.12
C LEU A 126 -8.31 -1.54 -3.71
N SER A 127 -7.50 -0.54 -3.36
CA SER A 127 -7.69 0.83 -3.82
C SER A 127 -6.36 1.48 -4.19
N PHE A 128 -6.33 2.13 -5.36
CA PHE A 128 -5.19 2.91 -5.83
C PHE A 128 -5.65 4.30 -6.24
N GLN A 129 -4.97 5.33 -5.73
CA GLN A 129 -5.26 6.72 -6.08
C GLN A 129 -3.98 7.45 -6.48
N LYS A 130 -3.99 8.17 -7.61
CA LYS A 130 -2.83 8.96 -8.07
C LYS A 130 -1.55 8.12 -8.15
N CYS A 131 -1.69 6.89 -8.64
CA CYS A 131 -0.58 5.96 -8.81
C CYS A 131 -0.16 5.85 -10.28
N THR A 132 1.12 5.64 -10.52
CA THR A 132 1.65 5.37 -11.87
C THR A 132 2.01 3.89 -11.96
N PHE A 133 1.31 3.15 -12.82
CA PHE A 133 1.54 1.74 -13.09
C PHE A 133 2.53 1.51 -14.24
N SER A 134 3.43 2.47 -14.46
CA SER A 134 4.40 2.36 -15.55
C SER A 134 5.40 1.26 -15.28
N GLY A 135 5.57 0.35 -16.23
CA GLY A 135 6.39 -0.85 -16.05
C GLY A 135 5.69 -2.01 -15.33
N CYS A 136 4.46 -1.84 -14.85
CA CYS A 136 3.68 -2.92 -14.22
C CYS A 136 3.20 -3.90 -15.29
N ARG A 137 4.03 -4.89 -15.61
CA ARG A 137 3.81 -5.77 -16.76
C ARG A 137 2.67 -6.76 -16.57
N LYS A 138 2.23 -7.04 -15.34
CA LYS A 138 1.29 -8.12 -15.07
C LYS A 138 0.42 -7.89 -13.84
N TRP A 139 -0.88 -8.04 -14.04
CA TRP A 139 -1.91 -8.14 -13.00
C TRP A 139 -2.32 -9.60 -12.74
N ASP A 140 -1.69 -10.57 -13.40
CA ASP A 140 -2.01 -12.00 -13.33
C ASP A 140 -1.95 -12.59 -11.92
N GLY A 141 -1.12 -12.01 -11.04
CA GLY A 141 -1.05 -12.34 -9.61
C GLY A 141 -2.38 -12.15 -8.85
N PHE A 142 -3.34 -11.43 -9.42
CA PHE A 142 -4.67 -11.20 -8.83
C PHE A 142 -5.76 -12.13 -9.40
N SER A 143 -5.42 -13.06 -10.29
CA SER A 143 -6.37 -14.05 -10.83
C SER A 143 -7.06 -14.91 -9.76
N ASN A 144 -6.43 -15.06 -8.59
CA ASN A 144 -6.98 -15.79 -7.44
C ASN A 144 -7.80 -14.91 -6.47
N CYS A 145 -7.99 -13.62 -6.77
CA CYS A 145 -8.74 -12.67 -5.95
C CYS A 145 -10.25 -12.86 -6.02
N THR A 146 -10.72 -14.02 -5.58
CA THR A 146 -12.14 -14.42 -5.62
C THR A 146 -13.01 -13.70 -4.59
N ASP A 147 -12.41 -13.18 -3.51
CA ASP A 147 -13.11 -12.52 -2.39
C ASP A 147 -13.11 -10.97 -2.47
N ILE A 148 -12.60 -10.39 -3.57
CA ILE A 148 -12.65 -8.93 -3.81
C ILE A 148 -14.11 -8.49 -3.82
N LYS A 149 -14.44 -7.53 -2.96
CA LYS A 149 -15.75 -6.85 -2.88
C LYS A 149 -15.69 -5.43 -3.40
N SER A 150 -14.52 -4.81 -3.28
CA SER A 150 -14.26 -3.43 -3.69
C SER A 150 -12.91 -3.34 -4.39
N PHE A 151 -12.90 -2.89 -5.64
CA PHE A 151 -11.68 -2.51 -6.35
C PHE A 151 -11.83 -1.08 -6.88
N ALA A 152 -10.88 -0.21 -6.55
CA ALA A 152 -10.92 1.19 -6.93
C ALA A 152 -9.59 1.64 -7.54
N VAL A 153 -9.67 2.36 -8.67
CA VAL A 153 -8.52 2.97 -9.33
C VAL A 153 -8.89 4.40 -9.71
N ALA A 154 -8.19 5.39 -9.18
CA ALA A 154 -8.58 6.79 -9.30
C ALA A 154 -7.40 7.68 -9.66
N GLU A 155 -7.53 8.51 -10.69
CA GLU A 155 -6.47 9.45 -11.10
C GLU A 155 -5.12 8.75 -11.35
N CYS A 156 -5.14 7.46 -11.72
CA CYS A 156 -3.94 6.66 -11.94
C CYS A 156 -3.50 6.73 -13.41
N PHE A 157 -2.20 6.67 -13.62
CA PHE A 157 -1.63 6.50 -14.95
C PHE A 157 -1.38 5.02 -15.22
N LEU A 158 -2.09 4.47 -16.20
CA LEU A 158 -1.90 3.12 -16.70
C LEU A 158 -1.15 3.19 -18.04
N ASP A 159 -0.13 2.35 -18.26
CA ASP A 159 0.53 2.27 -19.57
C ASP A 159 -0.45 1.66 -20.60
N ASN A 160 -0.39 2.13 -21.86
CA ASN A 160 -1.39 1.99 -22.95
C ASN A 160 -1.95 0.58 -23.34
N ASP A 161 -1.76 -0.50 -22.56
CA ASP A 161 -2.32 -1.85 -22.76
C ASP A 161 -3.40 -2.21 -21.71
N ASP A 162 -4.31 -1.27 -21.46
CA ASP A 162 -5.31 -1.22 -20.36
C ASP A 162 -6.37 -2.33 -20.33
N LYS A 163 -6.44 -3.23 -21.32
CA LYS A 163 -7.40 -4.34 -21.26
C LYS A 163 -7.02 -5.39 -20.20
N THR A 164 -5.74 -5.46 -19.85
CA THR A 164 -5.21 -6.51 -18.96
C THR A 164 -5.64 -6.36 -17.50
N ILE A 165 -5.99 -5.14 -17.05
CA ILE A 165 -6.44 -4.94 -15.66
C ILE A 165 -7.78 -5.64 -15.42
N PHE A 166 -8.70 -5.56 -16.38
CA PHE A 166 -10.01 -6.22 -16.27
C PHE A 166 -9.91 -7.73 -16.45
N ASP A 167 -8.98 -8.20 -17.29
CA ASP A 167 -8.70 -9.64 -17.44
C ASP A 167 -8.16 -10.26 -16.14
N ALA A 168 -7.42 -9.49 -15.34
CA ALA A 168 -6.89 -9.95 -14.07
C ALA A 168 -7.91 -10.04 -12.94
N PHE A 169 -9.02 -9.31 -13.05
CA PHE A 169 -10.11 -9.36 -12.09
C PHE A 169 -11.40 -9.79 -12.80
N PRO A 170 -11.55 -11.07 -13.17
CA PRO A 170 -12.70 -11.56 -13.93
C PRO A 170 -14.04 -11.43 -13.17
N PHE A 171 -13.99 -11.15 -11.88
CA PHE A 171 -15.15 -10.96 -11.00
C PHE A 171 -15.69 -9.51 -11.02
N VAL A 172 -15.01 -8.60 -11.72
CA VAL A 172 -15.39 -7.19 -11.87
C VAL A 172 -16.60 -7.11 -12.79
N LYS A 173 -17.78 -6.86 -12.21
CA LYS A 173 -19.05 -6.79 -12.97
C LYS A 173 -19.38 -5.39 -13.47
N ASN A 174 -18.98 -4.36 -12.73
CA ASN A 174 -19.29 -2.97 -13.03
C ASN A 174 -18.04 -2.12 -12.90
N VAL A 175 -17.75 -1.34 -13.94
CA VAL A 175 -16.67 -0.35 -13.98
C VAL A 175 -17.38 1.00 -14.01
N GLU A 176 -17.62 1.59 -12.86
CA GLU A 176 -18.22 2.92 -12.79
C GLU A 176 -17.11 3.96 -12.82
N THR A 177 -17.08 4.82 -13.84
CA THR A 177 -16.23 6.01 -13.82
C THR A 177 -17.01 7.17 -13.23
N ASN A 178 -16.56 7.75 -12.11
CA ASN A 178 -17.13 9.01 -11.65
C ASN A 178 -16.51 10.21 -12.41
N SER A 179 -17.04 11.41 -12.19
CA SER A 179 -16.56 12.66 -12.82
C SER A 179 -15.10 12.99 -12.52
N ASP A 180 -14.52 12.38 -11.50
CA ASP A 180 -13.13 12.56 -11.06
C ASP A 180 -12.21 11.44 -11.59
N GLY A 181 -12.72 10.56 -12.46
CA GLY A 181 -11.94 9.49 -13.09
C GLY A 181 -11.70 8.28 -12.19
N PHE A 182 -12.51 8.08 -11.13
CA PHE A 182 -12.46 6.88 -10.31
C PHE A 182 -13.18 5.76 -11.01
N ILE A 183 -12.49 4.66 -11.28
CA ILE A 183 -13.10 3.37 -11.56
C ILE A 183 -13.51 2.77 -10.21
N PHE A 184 -14.81 2.68 -9.95
CA PHE A 184 -15.37 1.94 -8.83
C PHE A 184 -15.89 0.60 -9.31
N ILE A 185 -15.55 -0.42 -8.54
CA ILE A 185 -16.03 -1.77 -8.75
C ILE A 185 -16.67 -2.22 -7.45
N SER A 186 -17.98 -2.40 -7.49
CA SER A 186 -18.73 -3.14 -6.48
C SER A 186 -19.21 -4.46 -7.09
N THR A 187 -18.97 -5.57 -6.39
CA THR A 187 -19.52 -6.89 -6.73
C THR A 187 -21.00 -7.01 -6.46
#